data_AF-A0A1W1IDR1-F1
#
_entry.id   AF-A0A1W1IDR1-F1
#
_cell.length_a   1.000
_cell.length_b   1.000
_cell.length_c   1.000
_cell.angle_alpha   90.00
_cell.angle_beta   90.00
_cell.angle_gamma   90.00
#
_symmetry.space_group_name_H-M   'P 1'
#
loop_
_entity.id
_entity.type
_entity.pdbx_description
1 polymer ?
#
loop_
_entity_poly.entity_id
_entity_poly.type
_entity_poly.pdbx_seq_one_letter_code
_entity_poly.pdbx_strand_id
1 'polypeptide(L)' 'MAKKTFTKKWDDVIPRDATGGFVGLDYTCPYCHYDNAEVIYIDASNIGKIDADFETDQVCKICGKDVIVVCQY' A
#
# COMPACT_ATOMS: atom_id res chain seq x y z
N MET A 1 0.06 16.38 9.25
CA MET A 1 -0.87 15.59 8.42
C MET A 1 -0.06 15.00 7.27
N ALA A 2 -0.10 13.68 7.11
CA ALA A 2 0.53 12.99 5.99
C ALA A 2 -0.20 13.35 4.67
N LYS A 3 0.54 13.47 3.58
CA LYS A 3 -0.04 13.68 2.24
C LYS A 3 -0.52 12.34 1.67
N LYS A 4 -1.60 12.39 0.91
CA LYS A 4 -2.15 11.23 0.20
C LYS A 4 -1.52 11.07 -1.18
N THR A 5 -1.41 9.83 -1.63
CA THR A 5 -1.06 9.45 -3.01
C THR A 5 -1.82 8.19 -3.39
N PHE A 6 -1.92 7.91 -4.68
CA PHE A 6 -2.59 6.71 -5.19
C PHE A 6 -1.56 5.65 -5.57
N THR A 7 -1.91 4.38 -5.36
CA THR A 7 -1.13 3.28 -5.94
C THR A 7 -1.16 3.35 -7.47
N LYS A 8 0.01 3.24 -8.09
CA LYS A 8 0.16 3.08 -9.55
C LYS A 8 -0.18 1.66 -9.99
N LYS A 9 0.24 0.70 -9.18
CA LYS A 9 0.03 -0.73 -9.38
C LYS A 9 -0.16 -1.36 -8.02
N TRP A 10 -1.17 -2.20 -7.93
CA TRP A 10 -1.20 -3.30 -7.02
C TRP A 10 -1.48 -4.49 -7.92
N ASP A 11 -0.47 -5.33 -8.06
CA ASP A 11 -0.55 -6.62 -8.72
C ASP A 11 0.24 -7.59 -7.86
N ASP A 12 -0.18 -8.86 -7.87
CA ASP A 12 0.42 -9.97 -7.13
C ASP A 12 0.12 -10.02 -5.64
N VAL A 13 -1.13 -10.38 -5.36
CA VAL A 13 -1.48 -11.06 -4.11
C VAL A 13 -0.71 -12.38 -4.04
N ILE A 14 0.35 -12.41 -3.23
CA ILE A 14 0.99 -13.66 -2.76
C ILE A 14 -0.12 -14.47 -2.06
N PRO A 15 -0.25 -15.80 -2.29
CA PRO A 15 -1.49 -16.55 -2.03
C PRO A 15 -2.11 -16.23 -0.67
N ARG A 16 -3.36 -15.74 -0.70
CA ARG A 16 -4.19 -15.52 0.49
C ARG A 16 -4.38 -16.87 1.20
N ASP A 17 -4.13 -16.91 2.49
CA ASP A 17 -4.42 -18.09 3.31
C ASP A 17 -5.26 -17.70 4.55
N ALA A 18 -5.44 -18.65 5.47
CA ALA A 18 -6.21 -18.44 6.69
C ALA A 18 -5.58 -17.41 7.65
N THR A 19 -4.34 -16.99 7.41
CA THR A 19 -3.61 -16.02 8.25
C THR A 19 -3.68 -14.61 7.67
N GLY A 20 -3.67 -14.48 6.35
CA GLY A 20 -3.67 -13.20 5.67
C GLY A 20 -3.13 -13.30 4.23
N GLY A 21 -2.60 -12.18 3.74
CA GLY A 21 -1.99 -12.09 2.41
C GLY A 21 -1.01 -10.93 2.33
N PHE A 22 -0.06 -11.04 1.41
CA PHE A 22 0.86 -9.95 1.12
C PHE A 22 0.42 -9.20 -0.15
N VAL A 23 0.57 -7.88 -0.13
CA VAL A 23 0.23 -7.00 -1.25
C VAL A 23 1.44 -6.12 -1.56
N GLY A 24 1.83 -6.11 -2.83
CA GLY A 24 2.79 -5.15 -3.37
C GLY A 24 2.11 -3.81 -3.67
N LEU A 25 2.73 -2.71 -3.27
CA LEU A 25 2.27 -1.35 -3.47
C LEU A 25 3.33 -0.52 -4.18
N ASP A 26 3.05 -0.10 -5.40
CA ASP A 26 3.88 0.87 -6.11
C ASP A 26 3.22 2.26 -6.06
N TYR A 27 3.94 3.28 -5.59
CA TYR A 27 3.41 4.65 -5.52
C TYR A 27 4.49 5.71 -5.69
N THR A 28 4.10 6.90 -6.15
CA THR A 28 4.98 8.08 -6.14
C THR A 28 4.78 8.86 -4.85
N CYS A 29 5.87 9.17 -4.15
CA CYS A 29 5.81 9.98 -2.95
C CYS A 29 5.38 11.43 -3.27
N PRO A 30 4.33 11.97 -2.62
CA PRO A 30 3.83 13.33 -2.88
C PRO A 30 4.69 14.45 -2.27
N TYR A 31 5.81 14.10 -1.63
CA TYR A 31 6.78 15.05 -1.06
C TYR A 31 8.03 15.17 -1.92
N CYS A 32 8.65 14.06 -2.28
CA CYS A 32 9.92 14.03 -3.02
C CYS A 32 9.76 13.60 -4.48
N HIS A 33 8.56 13.21 -4.92
CA HIS A 33 8.23 12.82 -6.29
C HIS A 33 9.00 11.62 -6.84
N TYR A 34 9.67 10.86 -5.96
CA TYR A 34 10.31 9.59 -6.31
C TYR A 34 9.36 8.42 -6.09
N ASP A 35 9.55 7.38 -6.89
CA ASP A 35 8.80 6.13 -6.80
C ASP A 35 9.26 5.27 -5.64
N ASN A 36 8.30 4.61 -4.99
CA ASN A 36 8.48 3.69 -3.88
C ASN A 36 7.73 2.39 -4.21
N ALA A 37 8.28 1.29 -3.71
CA ALA A 37 7.69 -0.04 -3.79
C ALA A 37 7.71 -0.64 -2.38
N GLU A 38 6.54 -1.05 -1.90
CA GLU A 38 6.35 -1.64 -0.56
C GLU A 38 5.65 -2.99 -0.67
N VAL A 39 5.93 -3.87 0.30
CA VAL A 39 5.17 -5.11 0.47
C VAL A 39 4.57 -5.06 1.87
N ILE A 40 3.25 -5.06 1.93
CA ILE A 40 2.51 -5.02 3.19
C ILE A 40 1.83 -6.36 3.45
N TYR A 41 1.68 -6.69 4.73
CA TYR A 41 0.88 -7.83 5.16
C TYR A 41 -0.49 -7.34 5.62
N ILE A 42 -1.54 -7.97 5.09
CA ILE A 42 -2.91 -7.76 5.51
C ILE A 42 -3.39 -9.04 6.18
N ASP A 43 -3.76 -8.92 7.45
CA ASP A 43 -4.25 -10.05 8.23
C ASP A 43 -5.61 -10.59 7.73
N ALA A 44 -5.95 -11.81 8.14
CA ALA A 44 -7.20 -12.47 7.79
C ALA A 44 -8.47 -11.68 8.16
N SER A 45 -8.43 -10.83 9.20
CA SER A 45 -9.59 -10.01 9.59
C SER A 45 -9.82 -8.84 8.63
N ASN A 46 -8.78 -8.44 7.88
CA ASN A 46 -8.81 -7.35 6.92
C ASN A 46 -8.63 -7.82 5.47
N ILE A 47 -8.48 -9.12 5.23
CA ILE A 47 -8.17 -9.67 3.89
C ILE A 47 -9.22 -9.30 2.84
N GLY A 48 -10.48 -9.14 3.23
CA GLY A 48 -11.56 -8.70 2.34
C GLY A 48 -11.38 -7.27 1.81
N LYS A 49 -10.54 -6.44 2.45
CA LYS A 49 -10.18 -5.11 1.93
C LYS A 49 -9.32 -5.20 0.67
N ILE A 50 -8.65 -6.34 0.41
CA ILE A 50 -7.95 -6.58 -0.85
C ILE A 50 -8.95 -6.66 -2.01
N ASP A 51 -10.23 -6.93 -1.79
CA ASP A 51 -11.21 -6.92 -2.89
C ASP A 51 -11.97 -5.59 -3.01
N ALA A 52 -11.47 -4.53 -2.36
CA ALA A 52 -12.12 -3.23 -2.27
C ALA A 52 -11.09 -2.07 -2.18
N ASP A 53 -11.60 -0.84 -2.16
CA ASP A 53 -10.78 0.34 -1.89
C ASP A 53 -10.33 0.35 -0.42
N PHE A 54 -9.04 0.60 -0.19
CA PHE A 54 -8.49 0.80 1.15
C PHE A 54 -7.38 1.84 1.20
N GLU A 55 -7.11 2.37 2.39
CA GLU A 55 -5.99 3.26 2.65
C GLU A 55 -4.99 2.59 3.59
N THR A 56 -3.71 2.84 3.39
CA THR A 56 -2.64 2.35 4.27
C THR A 56 -1.57 3.41 4.50
N ASP A 57 -1.05 3.49 5.71
CA ASP A 57 0.02 4.41 6.09
C ASP A 57 1.38 3.79 5.74
N GLN A 58 2.19 4.53 4.98
CA GLN A 58 3.52 4.13 4.56
C GLN A 58 4.54 5.23 4.87
N VAL A 59 5.81 4.85 4.98
CA VAL A 59 6.92 5.81 5.11
C VAL A 59 7.73 5.78 3.84
N CYS A 60 7.86 6.92 3.17
CA CYS A 60 8.71 7.02 1.98
C CYS A 60 10.17 6.69 2.34
N LYS A 61 10.72 5.62 1.77
CA LYS A 61 12.11 5.16 2.04
C LYS A 61 13.18 6.15 1.57
N ILE A 62 12.81 7.13 0.74
CA ILE A 62 13.72 8.13 0.17
C ILE A 62 13.79 9.39 1.04
N CYS A 63 12.64 9.97 1.42
CA CYS A 63 12.60 11.22 2.19
C CYS A 63 12.15 11.07 3.65
N GLY A 64 11.81 9.85 4.09
CA GLY A 64 11.43 9.53 5.46
C GLY A 64 10.11 10.16 5.93
N LYS A 65 9.28 10.64 5.00
CA LYS A 65 7.97 11.24 5.32
C LYS A 65 6.86 10.20 5.31
N ASP A 66 5.95 10.33 6.27
CA ASP A 66 4.70 9.58 6.30
C ASP A 66 3.80 9.97 5.12
N VAL A 67 3.25 8.96 4.45
CA VAL A 67 2.40 9.06 3.27
C VAL A 67 1.22 8.12 3.45
N ILE A 68 0.02 8.59 3.14
CA ILE A 68 -1.16 7.73 3.05
C ILE A 68 -1.27 7.26 1.61
N VAL A 69 -1.23 5.95 1.40
CA VAL A 69 -1.37 5.32 0.09
C VAL A 69 -2.82 4.84 -0.04
N VAL A 70 -3.53 5.41 -1.03
CA VAL A 70 -4.90 5.04 -1.38
C VAL A 70 -4.82 3.96 -2.46
N CYS A 71 -5.36 2.80 -2.13
CA CYS A 71 -5.46 1.64 -3.00
C CYS A 71 -6.89 1.58 -3.54
N GLN A 72 -7.05 1.67 -4.86
CA GLN A 72 -8.35 1.61 -5.53
C GLN A 72 -8.36 0.47 -6.52
N TYR A 73 -9.45 -0.30 -6.53
CA TYR A 73 -9.64 -1.44 -7.43
C TYR A 73 -10.37 -1.03 -8.72
#